data_AF-A0A0M2HJE6-F1
#
_entry.id   AF-A0A0M2HJE6-F1
#
_cell.length_a   1.000
_cell.length_b   1.000
_cell.length_c   1.000
_cell.angle_alpha   90.00
_cell.angle_beta   90.00
_cell.angle_gamma   90.00
#
_symmetry.space_group_name_H-M   'P 1'
#
loop_
_entity.id
_entity.type
_entity.pdbx_description
1 polymer ?
#
loop_
_entity_poly.entity_id
_entity_poly.type
_entity_poly.pdbx_seq_one_letter_code
_entity_poly.pdbx_strand_id
1 'polypeptide(L)'
;MSWNEISSTVRMLSLLGRIRPEMFDVFPPHSHRAHLVSRFDAVALNPQPLPPRWMLAASELSGYIAEAVLEADLRGEDQPGWVTEVVDDWCGTGWPRRLPIPLPGPRGEGPQPEPWDVAAAQITGAVAFASLASRLAGGHAQASFAKMAESLAEASSREM
;
A
#
# COMPACT_ATOMS: atom_id res chain seq x y z
N MET A 1 -23.78 8.16 -3.19
CA MET A 1 -23.09 8.33 -4.49
C MET A 1 -22.64 6.94 -4.96
N SER A 2 -22.70 6.66 -6.26
CA SER A 2 -22.62 5.30 -6.81
C SER A 2 -21.17 4.80 -6.86
N TRP A 3 -20.96 3.49 -6.65
CA TRP A 3 -19.71 2.76 -6.89
C TRP A 3 -19.11 2.96 -8.30
N ASN A 4 -19.79 3.71 -9.19
CA ASN A 4 -19.48 3.88 -10.59
C ASN A 4 -18.34 4.85 -10.94
N GLU A 5 -17.76 5.58 -9.99
CA GLU A 5 -16.78 6.65 -10.27
C GLU A 5 -15.31 6.19 -10.31
N ILE A 6 -14.97 5.06 -9.71
CA ILE A 6 -13.60 4.50 -9.73
C ILE A 6 -13.37 3.59 -10.94
N SER A 7 -12.17 3.64 -11.52
CA SER A 7 -11.82 2.91 -12.75
C SER A 7 -11.93 1.39 -12.62
N SER A 8 -12.05 0.71 -13.76
CA SER A 8 -12.07 -0.75 -13.83
C SER A 8 -10.83 -1.38 -13.20
N THR A 9 -9.66 -0.74 -13.33
CA THR A 9 -8.40 -1.19 -12.71
C THR A 9 -8.52 -1.19 -11.19
N VAL A 10 -8.94 -0.07 -10.60
CA VAL A 10 -9.14 0.05 -9.14
C VAL A 10 -10.15 -0.98 -8.64
N ARG A 11 -11.24 -1.19 -9.37
CA ARG A 11 -12.24 -2.22 -9.01
C ARG A 11 -11.65 -3.61 -9.05
N MET A 12 -10.96 -3.96 -10.13
CA MET A 12 -10.34 -5.26 -10.29
C MET A 12 -9.34 -5.52 -9.16
N LEU A 13 -8.46 -4.55 -8.85
CA LEU A 13 -7.51 -4.65 -7.73
C LEU A 13 -8.23 -4.82 -6.38
N SER A 14 -9.31 -4.06 -6.14
CA SER A 14 -10.10 -4.20 -4.91
C SER A 14 -10.76 -5.58 -4.80
N LEU A 15 -11.22 -6.16 -5.92
CA LEU A 15 -11.79 -7.50 -5.98
C LEU A 15 -10.72 -8.57 -5.79
N LEU A 16 -9.55 -8.43 -6.41
CA LEU A 16 -8.44 -9.35 -6.26
C LEU A 16 -7.98 -9.43 -4.80
N GLY A 17 -7.85 -8.29 -4.14
CA GLY A 17 -7.60 -8.28 -2.70
C GLY A 17 -8.70 -9.02 -1.93
N ARG A 18 -9.98 -8.79 -2.24
CA ARG A 18 -11.10 -9.45 -1.53
C ARG A 18 -11.14 -10.97 -1.74
N ILE A 19 -10.79 -11.44 -2.94
CA ILE A 19 -10.84 -12.87 -3.32
C ILE A 19 -9.68 -13.64 -2.69
N ARG A 20 -8.51 -13.00 -2.54
CA ARG A 20 -7.31 -13.57 -1.92
C ARG A 20 -7.00 -12.79 -0.64
N PRO A 21 -7.78 -13.00 0.44
CA PRO A 21 -7.60 -12.24 1.67
C PRO A 21 -6.22 -12.45 2.31
N GLU A 22 -5.49 -13.50 1.91
CA GLU A 22 -4.09 -13.70 2.32
C GLU A 22 -3.18 -12.55 1.85
N MET A 23 -3.54 -11.85 0.76
CA MET A 23 -2.86 -10.61 0.37
C MET A 23 -3.11 -9.47 1.37
N PHE A 24 -4.22 -9.51 2.11
CA PHE A 24 -4.58 -8.55 3.17
C PHE A 24 -4.05 -8.88 4.55
N ASP A 25 -3.43 -10.05 4.79
CA ASP A 25 -2.73 -10.30 6.06
C ASP A 25 -1.63 -9.28 6.33
N VAL A 26 -1.14 -8.64 5.26
CA VAL A 26 -0.15 -7.58 5.33
C VAL A 26 -0.77 -6.19 5.54
N PHE A 27 -2.06 -5.97 5.21
CA PHE A 27 -2.71 -4.65 5.08
C PHE A 27 -3.71 -4.34 6.22
N PRO A 28 -3.88 -3.07 6.64
CA PRO A 28 -4.89 -2.70 7.64
C PRO A 28 -6.33 -3.03 7.19
N PRO A 29 -7.25 -3.46 8.08
CA PRO A 29 -7.10 -3.63 9.53
C PRO A 29 -6.53 -5.00 9.97
N HIS A 30 -6.24 -5.90 9.03
CA HIS A 30 -5.79 -7.28 9.32
C HIS A 30 -4.27 -7.38 9.49
N SER A 31 -3.52 -6.32 9.13
CA SER A 31 -2.13 -6.14 9.51
C SER A 31 -2.05 -5.93 11.02
N HIS A 32 -1.89 -7.02 11.77
CA HIS A 32 -1.35 -6.90 13.13
C HIS A 32 -0.03 -6.15 12.98
N ARG A 33 0.06 -4.95 13.56
CA ARG A 33 1.28 -4.14 13.67
C ARG A 33 2.47 -5.10 13.83
N ALA A 34 3.24 -5.28 12.76
CA ALA A 34 4.32 -6.28 12.69
C ALA A 34 5.42 -6.01 13.74
N HIS A 35 5.31 -4.89 14.48
CA HIS A 35 6.21 -4.45 15.54
C HIS A 35 5.70 -4.72 16.97
N LEU A 36 4.48 -5.25 17.17
CA LEU A 36 3.92 -5.52 18.51
C LEU A 36 3.54 -6.99 18.77
N VAL A 37 3.85 -7.90 17.86
CA VAL A 37 3.80 -9.33 18.19
C VAL A 37 4.99 -9.62 19.09
N SER A 38 4.70 -9.81 20.37
CA SER A 38 5.63 -10.24 21.41
C SER A 38 6.54 -11.36 20.87
N ARG A 39 7.83 -11.34 21.21
CA ARG A 39 8.75 -12.47 20.96
C ARG A 39 8.24 -13.81 21.52
N PHE A 40 7.18 -13.78 22.35
CA PHE A 40 6.57 -14.94 22.98
C PHE A 40 5.24 -15.39 22.34
N ASP A 41 4.68 -14.67 21.35
CA ASP A 41 3.44 -15.07 20.64
C ASP A 41 3.70 -15.97 19.43
N ALA A 42 4.84 -16.67 19.42
CA ALA A 42 5.20 -17.68 18.43
C ALA A 42 4.37 -18.98 18.55
N VAL A 43 3.06 -18.86 18.81
CA VAL A 43 2.11 -19.98 18.69
C VAL A 43 1.64 -20.02 17.24
N ALA A 44 2.22 -20.95 16.50
CA ALA A 44 1.90 -21.26 15.12
C ALA A 44 0.42 -21.62 14.95
N LEU A 45 -0.38 -20.67 14.45
CA LEU A 45 -1.77 -20.95 14.02
C LEU A 45 -1.99 -20.86 12.51
N ASN A 46 -0.96 -20.53 11.72
CA ASN A 46 -0.95 -20.83 10.28
C ASN A 46 0.50 -20.88 9.76
N PRO A 47 1.07 -22.06 9.38
CA PRO A 47 2.35 -22.11 8.69
C PRO A 47 2.16 -21.66 7.23
N GLN A 48 1.68 -20.44 7.03
CA GLN A 48 1.81 -19.74 5.76
C GLN A 48 3.23 -19.15 5.70
N PRO A 49 3.94 -19.27 4.58
CA PRO A 49 5.22 -18.59 4.42
C PRO A 49 5.01 -17.09 4.66
N LEU A 50 5.92 -16.47 5.42
CA LEU A 50 5.88 -15.04 5.67
C LEU A 50 5.96 -14.29 4.33
N PRO A 51 5.22 -13.18 4.15
CA PRO A 51 5.32 -12.40 2.94
C PRO A 51 6.76 -11.90 2.73
N PRO A 52 7.21 -11.74 1.47
CA PRO A 52 8.47 -11.08 1.17
C PRO A 52 8.59 -9.73 1.89
N ARG A 53 9.80 -9.41 2.37
CA ARG A 53 10.05 -8.17 3.13
C ARG A 53 9.63 -6.90 2.40
N TRP A 54 9.73 -6.88 1.08
CA TRP A 54 9.30 -5.78 0.22
C TRP A 54 7.79 -5.55 0.25
N MET A 55 7.00 -6.63 0.31
CA MET A 55 5.54 -6.54 0.42
C MET A 55 5.14 -6.05 1.82
N LEU A 56 5.83 -6.49 2.87
CA LEU A 56 5.63 -6.00 4.24
C LEU A 56 5.90 -4.49 4.32
N ALA A 57 7.05 -4.05 3.79
CA ALA A 57 7.43 -2.64 3.78
C ALA A 57 6.43 -1.80 2.98
N ALA A 58 6.06 -2.24 1.78
CA ALA A 58 5.06 -1.58 0.93
C ALA A 58 3.72 -1.42 1.65
N SER A 59 3.27 -2.46 2.34
CA SER A 59 2.03 -2.40 3.10
C SER A 59 2.11 -1.42 4.28
N GLU A 60 3.20 -1.44 5.04
CA GLU A 60 3.41 -0.51 6.16
C GLU A 60 3.42 0.94 5.67
N LEU A 61 4.10 1.21 4.55
CA LEU A 61 4.09 2.52 3.90
C LEU A 61 2.69 2.92 3.43
N SER A 62 1.95 2.01 2.79
CA SER A 62 0.56 2.27 2.39
C SER A 62 -0.34 2.57 3.58
N GLY A 63 -0.16 1.89 4.71
CA GLY A 63 -0.86 2.18 5.95
C GLY A 63 -0.56 3.59 6.48
N TYR A 64 0.72 3.95 6.53
CA TYR A 64 1.16 5.29 6.95
C TYR A 64 0.60 6.40 6.05
N ILE A 65 0.64 6.21 4.72
CA ILE A 65 0.04 7.14 3.76
C ILE A 65 -1.48 7.21 3.97
N ALA A 66 -2.15 6.07 4.17
CA ALA A 66 -3.58 6.03 4.36
C ALA A 66 -4.04 6.77 5.60
N GLU A 67 -3.34 6.62 6.72
CA GLU A 67 -3.61 7.38 7.94
C GLU A 67 -3.51 8.89 7.69
N ALA A 68 -2.44 9.36 7.03
CA ALA A 68 -2.25 10.77 6.73
C ALA A 68 -3.34 11.35 5.80
N VAL A 69 -3.73 10.60 4.77
CA VAL A 69 -4.79 11.00 3.82
C VAL A 69 -6.15 11.05 4.53
N LEU A 70 -6.48 10.05 5.34
CA LEU A 70 -7.73 10.01 6.08
C LEU A 70 -7.80 11.12 7.13
N GLU A 71 -6.69 11.42 7.81
CA GLU A 71 -6.63 12.51 8.79
C GLU A 71 -6.87 13.88 8.13
N ALA A 72 -6.30 14.12 6.94
CA ALA A 72 -6.55 15.34 6.16
C ALA A 72 -8.01 15.42 5.68
N ASP A 73 -8.56 14.33 5.15
CA ASP A 73 -9.95 14.28 4.69
C ASP A 73 -10.96 14.52 5.83
N LEU A 74 -10.67 14.00 7.04
CA LEU A 74 -11.45 14.30 8.25
C LEU A 74 -11.43 15.79 8.64
N ARG A 75 -10.39 16.54 8.24
CA ARG A 75 -10.31 18.00 8.40
C ARG A 75 -10.96 18.76 7.24
N GLY A 76 -11.43 18.06 6.21
CA GLY A 76 -11.92 18.66 4.97
C GLY A 76 -10.79 19.24 4.10
N GLU A 77 -9.56 18.79 4.32
CA GLU A 77 -8.37 19.21 3.60
C GLU A 77 -7.99 18.19 2.52
N ASP A 78 -7.23 18.63 1.52
CA ASP A 78 -6.56 17.73 0.59
C ASP A 78 -5.41 16.96 1.27
N GLN A 79 -4.97 15.87 0.64
CA GLN A 79 -3.84 15.09 1.16
C GLN A 79 -2.58 15.97 1.35
N PRO A 80 -1.75 15.69 2.38
CA PRO A 80 -0.50 16.43 2.60
C PRO A 80 0.43 16.36 1.38
N GLY A 81 1.13 17.46 1.07
CA GLY A 81 2.02 17.54 -0.11
C GLY A 81 3.10 16.45 -0.15
N TRP A 82 3.64 16.06 1.01
CA TRP A 82 4.64 14.99 1.10
C TRP A 82 4.11 13.63 0.64
N VAL A 83 2.79 13.37 0.75
CA VAL A 83 2.19 12.11 0.27
C VAL A 83 2.37 11.99 -1.24
N THR A 84 2.13 13.09 -1.97
CA THR A 84 2.35 13.14 -3.42
C THR A 84 3.80 12.88 -3.76
N GLU A 85 4.74 13.55 -3.08
CA GLU A 85 6.18 13.35 -3.30
C GLU A 85 6.62 11.89 -3.06
N VAL A 86 6.10 11.26 -2.00
CA VAL A 86 6.41 9.86 -1.68
C VAL A 86 5.83 8.90 -2.72
N VAL A 87 4.59 9.11 -3.16
CA VAL A 87 3.96 8.26 -4.18
C VAL A 87 4.67 8.42 -5.52
N ASP A 88 5.03 9.64 -5.92
CA ASP A 88 5.75 9.91 -7.16
C ASP A 88 7.16 9.26 -7.13
N ASP A 89 7.88 9.38 -6.01
CA ASP A 89 9.19 8.72 -5.82
C ASP A 89 9.05 7.19 -5.83
N TRP A 90 7.97 6.64 -5.27
CA TRP A 90 7.67 5.20 -5.31
C TRP A 90 7.39 4.71 -6.74
N CYS A 91 6.64 5.49 -7.52
CA CYS A 91 6.38 5.19 -8.93
C CYS A 91 7.66 5.28 -9.78
N GLY A 92 8.56 6.23 -9.48
CA GLY A 92 9.74 6.52 -10.30
C GLY A 92 11.00 5.72 -9.94
N THR A 93 11.23 5.43 -8.66
CA THR A 93 12.48 4.80 -8.18
C THR A 93 12.30 3.38 -7.65
N GLY A 94 11.06 2.89 -7.63
CA GLY A 94 10.71 1.55 -7.14
C GLY A 94 10.58 1.42 -5.62
N TRP A 95 11.30 2.25 -4.86
CA TRP A 95 11.09 2.42 -3.43
C TRP A 95 11.39 3.86 -3.00
N PRO A 96 10.46 4.55 -2.32
CA PRO A 96 10.64 5.95 -1.99
C PRO A 96 11.79 6.14 -1.00
N ARG A 97 12.73 7.00 -1.38
CA ARG A 97 13.95 7.33 -0.63
C ARG A 97 13.74 8.49 0.34
N ARG A 98 12.68 9.27 0.13
CA ARG A 98 12.39 10.51 0.88
C ARG A 98 11.19 10.34 1.81
N LEU A 99 11.27 9.37 2.71
CA LEU A 99 10.22 9.19 3.71
C LEU A 99 10.39 10.21 4.85
N PRO A 100 9.29 10.84 5.34
CA PRO A 100 9.35 11.76 6.49
C PRO A 100 9.79 11.08 7.78
N ILE A 101 9.56 9.76 7.87
CA ILE A 101 9.85 8.91 9.03
C ILE A 101 10.69 7.73 8.53
N PRO A 102 11.68 7.23 9.29
CA PRO A 102 12.40 6.00 8.98
C PRO A 102 11.47 4.79 9.15
N LEU A 103 10.62 4.54 8.16
CA LEU A 103 9.93 3.26 8.02
C LEU A 103 10.93 2.17 7.64
N PRO A 104 10.69 0.89 8.00
CA PRO A 104 11.49 -0.21 7.52
C PRO A 104 11.35 -0.32 6.00
N GLY A 105 12.25 0.35 5.31
CA GLY A 105 12.49 0.11 3.90
C GLY A 105 13.39 -1.10 3.72
N PRO A 106 13.50 -1.58 2.48
CA PRO A 106 14.63 -2.38 2.08
C PRO A 106 15.89 -1.54 2.32
N ARG A 107 16.58 -1.84 3.41
CA ARG A 107 17.84 -1.18 3.74
C ARG A 107 18.79 -1.46 2.59
N GLY A 108 19.45 -0.44 2.06
CA GLY A 108 20.47 -0.56 1.01
C GLY A 108 21.71 -1.36 1.40
N GLU A 109 21.64 -2.15 2.47
CA GLU A 109 22.61 -3.16 2.85
C GLU A 109 22.22 -4.48 2.17
N GLY A 110 22.44 -4.53 0.85
CA GLY A 110 22.15 -5.69 0.01
C GLY A 110 22.29 -5.36 -1.47
N PRO A 111 22.29 -6.36 -2.37
CA PRO A 111 22.13 -6.11 -3.80
C PRO A 111 20.88 -5.24 -4.05
N GLN A 112 20.89 -4.43 -5.12
CA GLN A 112 19.69 -3.69 -5.50
C GLN A 112 18.51 -4.67 -5.66
N PRO A 113 17.27 -4.26 -5.31
CA PRO A 113 16.12 -5.09 -5.57
C PRO A 113 16.11 -5.56 -7.00
N GLU A 114 15.70 -6.80 -7.18
CA GLU A 114 15.39 -7.29 -8.50
C GLU A 114 14.11 -6.60 -9.01
N PRO A 115 13.95 -6.37 -10.32
CA PRO A 115 12.80 -5.64 -10.88
C PRO A 115 11.45 -6.20 -10.43
N TRP A 116 11.33 -7.52 -10.27
CA TRP A 116 10.11 -8.17 -9.79
C TRP A 116 9.79 -7.85 -8.32
N ASP A 117 10.80 -7.58 -7.47
CA ASP A 117 10.58 -7.17 -6.08
C ASP A 117 10.01 -5.76 -6.01
N VAL A 118 10.48 -4.87 -6.90
CA VAL A 118 9.94 -3.52 -7.08
C VAL A 118 8.50 -3.58 -7.56
N ALA A 119 8.23 -4.36 -8.61
CA ALA A 119 6.89 -4.54 -9.15
C ALA A 119 5.94 -5.10 -8.08
N ALA A 120 6.40 -6.09 -7.29
CA ALA A 120 5.64 -6.65 -6.18
C ALA A 120 5.33 -5.62 -5.09
N ALA A 121 6.27 -4.74 -4.74
CA ALA A 121 6.04 -3.66 -3.79
C ALA A 121 5.01 -2.65 -4.30
N GLN A 122 5.13 -2.23 -5.56
CA GLN A 122 4.21 -1.26 -6.17
C GLN A 122 2.79 -1.83 -6.31
N ILE A 123 2.63 -3.06 -6.80
CA ILE A 123 1.30 -3.69 -6.91
C ILE A 123 0.66 -3.93 -5.53
N THR A 124 1.49 -4.21 -4.52
CA THR A 124 1.05 -4.30 -3.12
C THR A 124 0.43 -2.96 -2.69
N GLY A 125 1.14 -1.84 -2.87
CA GLY A 125 0.59 -0.52 -2.57
C GLY A 125 -0.69 -0.21 -3.38
N ALA A 126 -0.71 -0.60 -4.67
CA ALA A 126 -1.87 -0.40 -5.53
C ALA A 126 -3.13 -1.13 -5.02
N VAL A 127 -2.99 -2.39 -4.61
CA VAL A 127 -4.09 -3.18 -4.02
C VAL A 127 -4.57 -2.56 -2.70
N ALA A 128 -3.65 -2.07 -1.87
CA ALA A 128 -3.98 -1.41 -0.61
C ALA A 128 -4.90 -0.20 -0.83
N PHE A 129 -4.46 0.73 -1.69
CA PHE A 129 -5.21 1.94 -1.98
C PHE A 129 -6.50 1.66 -2.74
N ALA A 130 -6.51 0.68 -3.65
CA ALA A 130 -7.75 0.27 -4.32
C ALA A 130 -8.79 -0.29 -3.34
N SER A 131 -8.35 -1.07 -2.35
CA SER A 131 -9.21 -1.59 -1.29
C SER A 131 -9.83 -0.45 -0.47
N LEU A 132 -9.03 0.54 -0.07
CA LEU A 132 -9.49 1.73 0.66
C LEU A 132 -10.46 2.58 -0.17
N ALA A 133 -10.10 2.91 -1.41
CA ALA A 133 -10.95 3.67 -2.33
C ALA A 133 -12.33 3.01 -2.52
N SER A 134 -12.37 1.68 -2.61
CA SER A 134 -13.62 0.92 -2.79
C SER A 134 -14.54 0.91 -1.56
N ARG A 135 -14.06 1.33 -0.39
CA ARG A 135 -14.83 1.34 0.88
C ARG A 135 -15.38 2.72 1.21
N LEU A 136 -14.87 3.77 0.58
CA LEU A 136 -15.30 5.15 0.79
C LEU A 136 -16.46 5.51 -0.15
N ALA A 137 -17.32 6.44 0.27
CA ALA A 137 -18.55 6.81 -0.44
C ALA A 137 -18.43 8.11 -1.28
N GLY A 138 -17.21 8.58 -1.52
CA GLY A 138 -16.90 9.89 -2.10
C GLY A 138 -15.75 10.58 -1.36
N GLY A 139 -15.40 11.79 -1.78
CA GLY A 139 -14.49 12.69 -1.04
C GLY A 139 -13.04 12.70 -1.53
N HIS A 140 -12.23 13.56 -0.93
CA HIS A 140 -10.82 13.75 -1.31
C HIS A 140 -10.04 12.45 -1.06
N ALA A 141 -10.26 11.78 0.08
CA ALA A 141 -9.61 10.51 0.38
C ALA A 141 -9.91 9.43 -0.67
N GLN A 142 -11.17 9.30 -1.13
CA GLN A 142 -11.49 8.31 -2.16
C GLN A 142 -10.75 8.60 -3.47
N ALA A 143 -10.78 9.85 -3.92
CA ALA A 143 -10.12 10.26 -5.16
C ALA A 143 -8.60 10.07 -5.08
N SER A 144 -8.00 10.45 -3.95
CA SER A 144 -6.59 10.25 -3.64
C SER A 144 -6.19 8.78 -3.71
N PHE A 145 -6.90 7.90 -3.00
CA PHE A 145 -6.59 6.47 -3.02
C PHE A 145 -6.79 5.83 -4.39
N ALA A 146 -7.84 6.22 -5.13
CA ALA A 146 -8.04 5.73 -6.48
C ALA A 146 -6.88 6.11 -7.41
N LYS A 147 -6.44 7.38 -7.35
CA LYS A 147 -5.30 7.87 -8.13
C LYS A 147 -4.00 7.15 -7.78
N MET A 148 -3.70 7.01 -6.49
CA MET A 148 -2.49 6.30 -6.04
C MET A 148 -2.51 4.83 -6.49
N ALA A 149 -3.66 4.16 -6.42
CA ALA A 149 -3.81 2.80 -6.87
C ALA A 149 -3.51 2.65 -8.36
N GLU A 150 -4.02 3.57 -9.19
CA GLU A 150 -3.77 3.57 -10.63
C GLU A 150 -2.29 3.82 -10.95
N SER A 151 -1.68 4.84 -10.35
CA SER A 151 -0.28 5.18 -10.62
C SER A 151 0.68 4.06 -10.24
N LEU A 152 0.47 3.40 -9.10
CA LEU A 152 1.30 2.28 -8.67
C LEU A 152 1.05 1.02 -9.52
N ALA A 153 -0.20 0.75 -9.91
CA ALA A 153 -0.49 -0.36 -10.82
C ALA A 153 0.19 -0.16 -12.18
N GLU A 154 0.12 1.06 -12.73
CA GLU A 154 0.79 1.41 -13.98
C GLU A 154 2.31 1.26 -13.85
N ALA A 155 2.91 1.81 -12.78
CA ALA A 155 4.34 1.69 -12.52
C ALA A 155 4.79 0.22 -12.45
N SER A 156 4.04 -0.62 -11.72
CA SER A 156 4.37 -2.05 -11.56
C SER A 156 4.38 -2.82 -12.87
N SER A 157 3.57 -2.40 -13.84
CA SER A 157 3.48 -3.05 -15.15
C SER A 157 4.65 -2.72 -16.09
N ARG A 158 5.46 -1.71 -15.77
CA ARG A 158 6.64 -1.33 -16.58
C ARG A 158 7.84 -2.23 -16.35
N GLU A 159 7.87 -2.90 -15.20
CA GLU A 159 8.95 -3.78 -14.75
C GLU A 159 8.68 -5.27 -15.05
N MET A 160 7.54 -5.58 -15.69
CA MET A 160 7.18 -6.92 -16.20
C MET A 160 7.75 -7.17 -17.59
#